data_AF-A0A673A0R9-F1
#
_entry.id   AF-A0A673A0R9-F1
#
_cell.length_a   1.000
_cell.length_b   1.000
_cell.length_c   1.000
_cell.angle_alpha   90.00
_cell.angle_beta   90.00
_cell.angle_gamma   90.00
#
_symmetry.space_group_name_H-M   'P 1'
#
loop_
_entity.id
_entity.type
_entity.pdbx_description
1 polymer ?
#
loop_
_entity_poly.entity_id
_entity_poly.type
_entity_poly.pdbx_seq_one_letter_code
_entity_poly.pdbx_strand_id
1 'polypeptide(L)'
;MLYVFSRSLNRLRVCGARAEATVAMADALAKIPEVEIDPEGTFKYILVRVTVKDGGVHKDIVRGTKSAEYHNHIFEKVNPAMEALGMECKCLGGGKIEHNSAEKKLRVFGESTAFGKADHSVSADKLKSAFGDYEITWSDDKK
;
A
#
# COMPACT_ATOMS: atom_id res chain seq x y z
N MET A 1 -38.79 -56.62 10.65
CA MET A 1 -37.90 -56.75 9.48
C MET A 1 -36.85 -55.65 9.59
N LEU A 2 -35.62 -56.03 9.90
CA LEU A 2 -34.47 -55.14 10.06
C LEU A 2 -34.10 -54.46 8.74
N TYR A 3 -33.57 -53.24 8.76
CA TYR A 3 -32.45 -52.86 7.88
C TYR A 3 -31.65 -51.69 8.47
N VAL A 4 -30.40 -51.98 8.84
CA VAL A 4 -29.33 -51.03 9.17
C VAL A 4 -28.44 -50.92 7.94
N PHE A 5 -28.17 -49.71 7.44
CA PHE A 5 -27.02 -49.36 6.57
C PHE A 5 -26.92 -47.82 6.60
N SER A 6 -26.02 -47.19 7.35
CA SER A 6 -24.56 -47.08 7.23
C SER A 6 -24.08 -46.24 6.02
N ARG A 7 -23.35 -45.15 6.35
CA ARG A 7 -22.42 -44.33 5.53
C ARG A 7 -23.09 -43.49 4.42
N SER A 8 -22.63 -42.28 4.11
CA SER A 8 -21.25 -41.82 4.05
C SER A 8 -21.22 -40.28 4.12
N LEU A 9 -20.20 -39.72 4.77
CA LEU A 9 -19.78 -38.34 4.53
C LEU A 9 -19.57 -38.16 3.03
N ASN A 10 -20.27 -37.21 2.41
CA ASN A 10 -19.90 -36.76 1.08
C ASN A 10 -18.96 -35.56 1.20
N ARG A 11 -17.68 -35.92 1.16
CA ARG A 11 -16.52 -35.08 0.95
C ARG A 11 -16.66 -34.42 -0.43
N LEU A 12 -17.12 -33.17 -0.49
CA LEU A 12 -16.80 -32.34 -1.65
C LEU A 12 -15.35 -31.87 -1.51
N ARG A 13 -14.46 -32.60 -2.19
CA ARG A 13 -13.24 -32.03 -2.75
C ARG A 13 -13.67 -30.98 -3.77
N VAL A 14 -13.50 -29.71 -3.43
CA VAL A 14 -13.30 -28.68 -4.45
C VAL A 14 -11.79 -28.47 -4.56
N CYS A 15 -11.33 -28.42 -5.80
CA CYS A 15 -9.98 -28.07 -6.23
C CYS A 15 -9.61 -26.67 -5.69
N GLY A 16 -9.06 -26.60 -4.47
CA GLY A 16 -8.87 -25.35 -3.72
C GLY A 16 -7.50 -24.69 -3.85
N ALA A 17 -6.54 -25.28 -4.56
CA ALA A 17 -5.15 -24.80 -4.50
C ALA A 17 -4.95 -23.43 -5.18
N ARG A 18 -5.77 -23.06 -6.18
CA ARG A 18 -5.65 -21.76 -6.87
C ARG A 18 -6.46 -20.62 -6.24
N ALA A 19 -7.56 -20.92 -5.56
CA ALA A 19 -8.41 -19.90 -4.95
C ALA A 19 -7.91 -19.51 -3.54
N GLU A 20 -7.46 -20.47 -2.72
CA GLU A 20 -6.93 -20.16 -1.38
C GLU A 20 -5.65 -19.32 -1.44
N ALA A 21 -4.76 -19.60 -2.41
CA ALA A 21 -3.57 -18.79 -2.62
C ALA A 21 -3.93 -17.33 -2.96
N THR A 22 -4.91 -17.09 -3.85
CA THR A 22 -5.32 -15.72 -4.18
C THR A 22 -5.97 -14.98 -3.01
N VAL A 23 -6.72 -15.68 -2.14
CA VAL A 23 -7.39 -15.06 -0.98
C VAL A 23 -6.38 -14.76 0.13
N ALA A 24 -5.46 -15.67 0.43
CA ALA A 24 -4.40 -15.43 1.41
C ALA A 24 -3.45 -14.30 0.98
N MET A 25 -3.16 -14.20 -0.31
CA MET A 25 -2.34 -13.12 -0.87
C MET A 25 -3.05 -11.76 -0.85
N ALA A 26 -4.36 -11.75 -1.15
CA ALA A 26 -5.17 -10.54 -1.03
C ALA A 26 -5.29 -10.08 0.44
N ASP A 27 -5.42 -11.02 1.39
CA ASP A 27 -5.45 -10.73 2.82
C ASP A 27 -4.12 -10.15 3.32
N ALA A 28 -2.98 -10.67 2.83
CA ALA A 28 -1.67 -10.12 3.13
C ALA A 28 -1.52 -8.67 2.61
N LEU A 29 -1.99 -8.38 1.39
CA LEU A 29 -2.04 -7.01 0.84
C LEU A 29 -3.02 -6.10 1.58
N ALA A 30 -4.11 -6.65 2.12
CA ALA A 30 -5.09 -5.90 2.89
C ALA A 30 -4.55 -5.48 4.27
N LYS A 31 -3.71 -6.32 4.89
CA LYS A 31 -3.02 -6.00 6.16
C LYS A 31 -2.04 -4.83 6.05
N ILE A 32 -1.51 -4.59 4.84
CA ILE A 32 -0.57 -3.49 4.62
C ILE A 32 -1.36 -2.19 4.44
N PRO A 33 -1.15 -1.17 5.30
CA PRO A 33 -1.83 0.10 5.15
C PRO A 33 -1.45 0.72 3.80
N GLU A 34 -2.42 1.19 3.05
CA GLU A 34 -2.21 1.81 1.74
C GLU A 34 -1.56 3.19 1.85
N VAL A 35 -1.78 3.88 2.96
CA VAL A 35 -1.16 5.16 3.29
C VAL A 35 -0.61 5.09 4.69
N GLU A 36 0.65 5.47 4.86
CA GLU A 36 1.27 5.65 6.17
C GLU A 36 2.14 6.90 6.09
N ILE A 37 1.69 7.95 6.77
CA ILE A 37 2.31 9.27 6.80
C ILE A 37 2.36 9.81 8.22
N ASP A 38 3.32 10.70 8.48
CA ASP A 38 3.41 11.42 9.75
C ASP A 38 2.18 12.33 9.94
N PRO A 39 1.63 12.48 11.16
CA PRO A 39 0.43 13.28 11.40
C PRO A 39 0.64 14.80 11.23
N GLU A 40 1.88 15.29 11.22
CA GLU A 40 2.15 16.71 11.06
C GLU A 40 3.52 17.03 10.45
N GLY A 41 3.59 18.18 9.78
CA GLY A 41 4.79 18.74 9.20
C GLY A 41 4.96 18.42 7.72
N THR A 42 6.09 18.88 7.17
CA THR A 42 6.43 18.69 5.76
C THR A 42 7.53 17.66 5.63
N PHE A 43 7.25 16.59 4.90
CA PHE A 43 8.16 15.45 4.76
C PHE A 43 8.14 14.86 3.36
N LYS A 44 9.14 14.05 3.06
CA LYS A 44 9.26 13.37 1.77
C LYS A 44 8.40 12.10 1.80
N TYR A 45 7.85 11.76 0.65
CA TYR A 45 7.08 10.54 0.49
C TYR A 45 7.47 9.82 -0.81
N ILE A 46 7.27 8.51 -0.81
CA ILE A 46 7.43 7.64 -1.98
C ILE A 46 6.13 6.93 -2.31
N LEU A 47 5.89 6.76 -3.60
CA LEU A 47 4.86 5.89 -4.13
C LEU A 47 5.53 4.57 -4.53
N VAL A 48 5.16 3.49 -3.85
CA VAL A 48 5.73 2.16 -4.07
C VAL A 48 4.64 1.21 -4.51
N ARG A 49 4.85 0.55 -5.64
CA ARG A 49 4.02 -0.57 -6.07
C ARG A 49 4.53 -1.84 -5.44
N VAL A 50 3.72 -2.43 -4.58
CA VAL A 50 3.97 -3.73 -3.98
C VAL A 50 3.31 -4.78 -4.84
N THR A 51 4.07 -5.75 -5.31
CA THR A 51 3.55 -6.86 -6.12
C THR A 51 3.75 -8.17 -5.37
N VAL A 52 2.74 -9.01 -5.38
CA VAL A 52 2.84 -10.34 -4.76
C VAL A 52 3.50 -11.30 -5.73
N LYS A 53 4.57 -11.98 -5.29
CA LYS A 53 5.38 -12.89 -6.13
C LYS A 53 4.57 -14.04 -6.74
N ASP A 54 3.47 -14.44 -6.11
CA ASP A 54 2.71 -15.64 -6.46
C ASP A 54 1.44 -15.39 -7.31
N GLY A 55 1.01 -14.12 -7.47
CA GLY A 55 -0.36 -13.83 -7.95
C GLY A 55 -0.52 -12.75 -9.02
N GLY A 56 0.55 -12.04 -9.38
CA GLY A 56 0.46 -10.90 -10.32
C GLY A 56 -0.39 -9.71 -9.82
N VAL A 57 -0.94 -9.80 -8.60
CA VAL A 57 -1.69 -8.74 -7.95
C VAL A 57 -0.69 -7.74 -7.38
N HIS A 58 -0.97 -6.45 -7.61
CA HIS A 58 -0.18 -5.36 -7.10
C HIS A 58 -1.05 -4.36 -6.33
N LYS A 59 -0.44 -3.71 -5.35
CA LYS A 59 -1.04 -2.66 -4.54
C LYS A 59 -0.07 -1.49 -4.48
N ASP A 60 -0.56 -0.32 -4.85
CA ASP A 60 0.21 0.91 -4.69
C ASP A 60 0.09 1.39 -3.25
N ILE A 61 1.21 1.69 -2.61
CA ILE A 61 1.25 2.22 -1.24
C ILE A 61 1.99 3.55 -1.21
N VAL A 62 1.50 4.45 -0.36
CA VAL A 62 2.10 5.75 -0.07
C VAL A 62 2.78 5.65 1.28
N ARG A 63 4.08 5.96 1.31
CA ARG A 63 4.89 5.96 2.53
C ARG A 63 5.61 7.29 2.67
N GLY A 64 5.40 7.96 3.79
CA GLY A 64 6.05 9.23 4.11
C GLY A 64 6.37 9.32 5.60
N THR A 65 7.55 9.82 5.96
CA THR A 65 7.89 10.05 7.36
C THR A 65 8.82 11.24 7.47
N LYS A 66 8.63 12.04 8.52
CA LYS A 66 9.45 13.22 8.80
C LYS A 66 10.87 12.85 9.21
N SER A 67 11.08 11.67 9.79
CA SER A 67 12.40 11.17 10.16
C SER A 67 13.26 10.76 8.96
N ALA A 68 12.67 10.60 7.77
CA ALA A 68 13.43 10.26 6.57
C ALA A 68 13.93 11.53 5.88
N GLU A 69 15.23 11.77 5.95
CA GLU A 69 15.88 12.86 5.23
C GLU A 69 15.81 12.67 3.71
N TYR A 70 15.73 11.43 3.22
CA TYR A 70 15.71 11.12 1.79
C TYR A 70 14.67 10.04 1.46
N HIS A 71 14.21 10.02 0.21
CA HIS A 71 13.30 8.99 -0.31
C HIS A 71 13.88 7.58 -0.17
N ASN A 72 15.20 7.43 -0.31
CA ASN A 72 15.91 6.16 -0.17
C ASN A 72 15.72 5.57 1.23
N HIS A 73 15.82 6.38 2.29
CA HIS A 73 15.65 5.90 3.67
C HIS A 73 14.26 5.32 3.92
N ILE A 74 13.23 5.87 3.25
CA ILE A 74 11.86 5.33 3.34
C ILE A 74 11.82 3.98 2.63
N PHE A 75 12.37 3.91 1.41
CA PHE A 75 12.37 2.69 0.63
C PHE A 75 13.18 1.57 1.29
N GLU A 76 14.34 1.86 1.86
CA GLU A 76 15.19 0.89 2.56
C GLU A 76 14.54 0.33 3.84
N LYS A 77 13.59 1.06 4.45
CA LYS A 77 12.79 0.53 5.56
C LYS A 77 11.60 -0.29 5.08
N VAL A 78 10.95 0.16 4.02
CA VAL A 78 9.74 -0.49 3.48
C VAL A 78 10.11 -1.79 2.77
N ASN A 79 11.14 -1.79 1.92
CA ASN A 79 11.54 -2.93 1.12
C ASN A 79 11.73 -4.23 1.93
N PRO A 80 12.56 -4.28 2.99
CA PRO A 80 12.72 -5.51 3.78
C PRO A 80 11.45 -5.94 4.52
N ALA A 81 10.60 -5.00 4.95
CA ALA A 81 9.33 -5.32 5.61
C ALA A 81 8.37 -6.05 4.66
N MET A 82 8.36 -5.64 3.39
CA MET A 82 7.52 -6.25 2.36
C MET A 82 8.14 -7.54 1.81
N GLU A 83 9.48 -7.61 1.68
CA GLU A 83 10.18 -8.84 1.31
C GLU A 83 10.00 -9.94 2.37
N ALA A 84 9.97 -9.58 3.66
CA ALA A 84 9.65 -10.51 4.73
C ALA A 84 8.24 -11.11 4.62
N LEU A 85 7.31 -10.39 3.97
CA LEU A 85 5.96 -10.86 3.64
C LEU A 85 5.91 -11.62 2.30
N GLY A 86 7.04 -11.83 1.63
CA GLY A 86 7.12 -12.50 0.32
C GLY A 86 6.66 -11.62 -0.84
N MET A 87 6.65 -10.31 -0.68
CA MET A 87 6.23 -9.35 -1.70
C MET A 87 7.42 -8.61 -2.30
N GLU A 88 7.21 -8.00 -3.45
CA GLU A 88 8.23 -7.27 -4.21
C GLU A 88 7.86 -5.78 -4.28
N CYS A 89 8.80 -4.90 -3.96
CA CYS A 89 8.57 -3.46 -3.93
C CYS A 89 9.18 -2.79 -5.14
N LYS A 90 8.40 -1.95 -5.81
CA LYS A 90 8.88 -1.12 -6.91
C LYS A 90 8.56 0.34 -6.65
N CYS A 91 9.59 1.17 -6.47
CA CYS A 91 9.42 2.62 -6.46
C CYS A 91 8.89 3.10 -7.82
N LEU A 92 7.71 3.73 -7.82
CA LEU A 92 7.16 4.43 -8.98
C LEU A 92 7.59 5.89 -9.02
N GLY A 93 8.04 6.44 -7.89
CA GLY A 93 8.53 7.81 -7.78
C GLY A 93 8.38 8.34 -6.36
N GLY A 94 8.58 9.65 -6.19
CA GLY A 94 8.25 10.31 -4.94
C GLY A 94 7.98 11.80 -5.08
N GLY A 95 7.79 12.45 -3.93
CA GLY A 95 7.58 13.88 -3.81
C GLY A 95 7.66 14.32 -2.36
N LYS A 96 6.94 15.39 -2.03
CA LYS A 96 6.76 15.92 -0.67
C LYS A 96 5.27 15.96 -0.32
N ILE A 97 4.98 15.69 0.94
CA ILE A 97 3.66 15.89 1.54
C ILE A 97 3.84 16.89 2.66
N GLU A 98 3.00 17.92 2.65
CA GLU A 98 2.80 18.82 3.76
C GLU A 98 1.50 18.43 4.45
N HIS A 99 1.62 17.97 5.69
CA HIS A 99 0.50 17.59 6.51
C HIS A 99 0.30 18.63 7.62
N ASN A 100 -0.82 19.34 7.54
CA ASN A 100 -1.23 20.32 8.53
C ASN A 100 -2.45 19.79 9.27
N SER A 101 -2.21 19.17 10.45
CA SER A 101 -3.29 18.62 11.28
C SER A 101 -4.20 19.71 11.88
N ALA A 102 -3.66 20.92 12.10
CA ALA A 102 -4.43 22.04 12.64
C ALA A 102 -5.50 22.55 11.66
N GLU A 103 -5.15 22.67 10.38
CA GLU A 103 -6.08 23.08 9.32
C GLU A 103 -6.78 21.90 8.64
N LYS A 104 -6.43 20.65 9.02
CA LYS A 104 -6.81 19.43 8.31
C LYS A 104 -6.53 19.50 6.81
N LYS A 105 -5.35 20.01 6.44
CA LYS A 105 -4.93 20.17 5.04
C LYS A 105 -3.75 19.27 4.74
N LEU A 106 -3.82 18.59 3.60
CA LEU A 106 -2.77 17.75 3.05
C LEU A 106 -2.41 18.26 1.66
N ARG A 107 -1.16 18.64 1.46
CA ARG A 107 -0.67 19.12 0.17
C ARG A 107 0.44 18.22 -0.36
N VAL A 108 0.21 17.64 -1.52
CA VAL A 108 1.17 16.76 -2.22
C VAL A 108 1.83 17.54 -3.34
N PHE A 109 3.15 17.67 -3.35
CA PHE A 109 3.87 18.46 -4.36
C PHE A 109 5.34 18.07 -4.51
N GLY A 110 5.98 18.56 -5.58
CA GLY A 110 7.40 18.36 -5.86
C GLY A 110 7.73 16.94 -6.33
N GLU A 111 9.02 16.64 -6.51
CA GLU A 111 9.48 15.37 -7.05
C GLU A 111 10.60 14.75 -6.21
N SER A 112 10.85 13.45 -6.38
CA SER A 112 12.04 12.82 -5.84
C SER A 112 13.23 13.00 -6.78
N THR A 113 14.36 13.48 -6.26
CA THR A 113 15.62 13.53 -7.01
C THR A 113 16.16 12.13 -7.33
N ALA A 114 15.87 11.14 -6.49
CA ALA A 114 16.38 9.77 -6.65
C ALA A 114 15.49 8.91 -7.57
N PHE A 115 14.17 9.03 -7.42
CA PHE A 115 13.20 8.16 -8.12
C PHE A 115 12.37 8.88 -9.18
N GLY A 116 12.54 10.19 -9.32
CA GLY A 116 11.70 11.02 -10.18
C GLY A 116 10.36 11.36 -9.55
N LYS A 117 9.49 11.92 -10.39
CA LYS A 117 8.16 12.39 -10.02
C LYS A 117 7.17 11.22 -9.94
N ALA A 118 6.49 11.09 -8.80
CA ALA A 118 5.38 10.14 -8.63
C ALA A 118 4.07 10.66 -9.25
N ASP A 119 3.13 9.74 -9.45
CA ASP A 119 1.73 10.09 -9.68
C ASP A 119 1.09 10.70 -8.42
N HIS A 120 1.14 12.04 -8.33
CA HIS A 120 0.54 12.78 -7.23
C HIS A 120 -0.98 12.59 -7.17
N SER A 121 -1.63 12.40 -8.32
CA SER A 121 -3.08 12.14 -8.38
C SER A 121 -3.45 10.83 -7.68
N VAL A 122 -2.72 9.73 -7.98
CA VAL A 122 -2.91 8.43 -7.30
C VAL A 122 -2.60 8.53 -5.80
N SER A 123 -1.54 9.28 -5.45
CA SER A 123 -1.16 9.50 -4.05
C SER A 123 -2.26 10.26 -3.30
N ALA A 124 -2.81 11.30 -3.91
CA ALA A 124 -3.88 12.12 -3.35
C ALA A 124 -5.19 11.34 -3.20
N ASP A 125 -5.54 10.47 -4.14
CA ASP A 125 -6.73 9.63 -4.06
C ASP A 125 -6.67 8.66 -2.87
N LYS A 126 -5.50 8.03 -2.66
CA LYS A 126 -5.26 7.18 -1.48
C LYS A 126 -5.31 7.98 -0.19
N LEU A 127 -4.72 9.18 -0.18
CA LEU A 127 -4.80 10.08 0.96
C LEU A 127 -6.25 10.48 1.25
N LYS A 128 -7.09 10.69 0.23
CA LYS A 128 -8.53 10.99 0.40
C LYS A 128 -9.28 9.82 1.00
N SER A 129 -8.94 8.60 0.58
CA SER A 129 -9.53 7.39 1.14
C SER A 129 -9.13 7.19 2.61
N ALA A 130 -7.90 7.54 2.99
CA ALA A 130 -7.39 7.42 4.36
C ALA A 130 -7.80 8.60 5.28
N PHE A 131 -7.84 9.81 4.74
CA PHE A 131 -8.10 11.08 5.44
C PHE A 131 -9.32 11.78 4.82
N GLY A 132 -10.49 11.14 4.89
CA GLY A 132 -11.72 11.67 4.28
C GLY A 132 -12.16 13.05 4.78
N ASP A 133 -11.78 13.40 6.01
CA ASP A 133 -12.07 14.70 6.63
C ASP A 133 -11.05 15.81 6.28
N TYR A 134 -9.99 15.48 5.54
CA TYR A 134 -8.92 16.43 5.22
C TYR A 134 -9.09 17.01 3.81
N GLU A 135 -8.72 18.27 3.66
CA GLU A 135 -8.62 18.91 2.36
C GLU A 135 -7.30 18.52 1.69
N ILE A 136 -7.40 17.60 0.72
CA ILE A 136 -6.23 17.05 0.03
C ILE A 136 -6.08 17.69 -1.34
N THR A 137 -4.98 18.43 -1.50
CA THR A 137 -4.60 19.10 -2.73
C THR A 137 -3.31 18.49 -3.26
N TRP A 138 -3.16 18.43 -4.57
CA TRP A 138 -1.92 18.05 -5.20
C TRP A 138 -1.52 19.07 -6.25
N SER A 139 -0.22 19.24 -6.47
CA SER A 139 0.33 20.18 -7.43
C SER A 139 1.55 19.58 -8.11
N ASP A 140 1.65 19.80 -9.42
CA ASP A 140 2.82 19.42 -10.21
C ASP A 140 3.99 20.42 -10.08
N ASP A 141 3.74 21.51 -9.35
CA ASP A 141 4.60 22.69 -9.35
C ASP A 141 5.92 22.42 -8.62
N LYS A 142 7.04 22.72 -9.29
CA LYS A 142 8.40 22.74 -8.73
C LYS A 142 8.72 24.16 -8.22
N LYS A 143 8.04 24.65 -7.19
CA LYS A 143 8.33 25.99 -6.67
C LYS A 143 9.12 25.97 -5.36
#